data_AF-A0A929ICV4-F1
#
_entry.id   AF-A0A929ICV4-F1
#
_cell.length_a   1.000
_cell.length_b   1.000
_cell.length_c   1.000
_cell.angle_alpha   90.00
_cell.angle_beta   90.00
_cell.angle_gamma   90.00
#
_symmetry.space_group_name_H-M   'P 1'
#
loop_
_entity.id
_entity.type
_entity.pdbx_description
1 polymer ?
#
loop_
_entity_poly.entity_id
_entity_poly.type
_entity_poly.pdbx_seq_one_letter_code
_entity_poly.pdbx_strand_id
1 'polypeptide(L)'
;MRSGAQVDINFNHFLQNLVAVVIINSSQSTTVTANTFDIDEAAPVIDYAAGIVLSVTKADAPPNTRLVIHNNKFNLSDSADLPLDAISVAVFDGPYQTVSLAVTNNTFNLFGENIAGVWGVDIDNGAVSANLFNGFGWSAVTVLAENLLTISDWTITANKGLLNFTANKADIEIGYDVLQTIVGPQNATVSDLGTGSSLLSVEPGDSNTMQTDLGNKTEKSFADRQRAVAGSHAKLMQFLKRN
;
A
#
# COMPACT_ATOMS: atom_id res chain seq x y z
N MET A 1 -24.12 5.47 -21.45
CA MET A 1 -23.42 5.72 -20.17
C MET A 1 -23.86 4.65 -19.18
N ARG A 2 -23.08 3.59 -18.96
CA ARG A 2 -23.29 2.70 -17.82
C ARG A 2 -22.26 3.13 -16.78
N SER A 3 -22.72 3.86 -15.77
CA SER A 3 -21.89 4.20 -14.61
C SER A 3 -21.36 2.92 -13.99
N GLY A 4 -20.09 2.90 -13.58
CA GLY A 4 -19.54 1.79 -12.79
C GLY A 4 -20.41 1.54 -11.55
N ALA A 5 -20.48 0.29 -11.09
CA ALA A 5 -21.19 -0.02 -9.86
C ALA A 5 -20.49 0.63 -8.66
N GLN A 6 -21.27 0.94 -7.61
CA GLN A 6 -20.71 1.28 -6.31
C GLN A 6 -20.71 0.02 -5.46
N VAL A 7 -19.59 -0.24 -4.77
CA VAL A 7 -19.46 -1.37 -3.85
C VAL A 7 -19.04 -0.83 -2.49
N ASP A 8 -19.83 -1.12 -1.46
CA ASP A 8 -19.52 -0.75 -0.09
C ASP A 8 -19.30 -2.02 0.74
N ILE A 9 -18.12 -2.15 1.33
CA ILE A 9 -17.73 -3.26 2.22
C ILE A 9 -17.59 -2.67 3.61
N ASN A 10 -18.55 -2.96 4.49
CA ASN A 10 -18.61 -2.29 5.79
C ASN A 10 -18.98 -3.21 6.96
N PHE A 11 -18.44 -2.88 8.13
CA PHE A 11 -18.74 -3.54 9.42
C PHE A 11 -18.47 -5.04 9.47
N ASN A 12 -17.49 -5.53 8.70
CA ASN A 12 -17.08 -6.93 8.71
C ASN A 12 -15.87 -7.16 9.62
N HIS A 13 -15.70 -8.43 10.00
CA HIS A 13 -14.51 -8.92 10.66
C HIS A 13 -13.90 -10.04 9.84
N PHE A 14 -12.73 -9.79 9.26
CA PHE A 14 -11.97 -10.75 8.46
C PHE A 14 -10.91 -11.40 9.34
N LEU A 15 -11.05 -12.71 9.59
CA LEU A 15 -10.16 -13.49 10.45
C LEU A 15 -9.33 -14.48 9.62
N GLN A 16 -8.01 -14.50 9.80
CA GLN A 16 -7.10 -15.52 9.25
C GLN A 16 -7.23 -15.72 7.73
N ASN A 17 -7.52 -14.64 7.01
CA ASN A 17 -7.56 -14.66 5.55
C ASN A 17 -6.18 -14.35 5.00
N LEU A 18 -5.74 -15.10 3.99
CA LEU A 18 -4.52 -14.78 3.25
C LEU A 18 -4.69 -13.49 2.46
N VAL A 19 -5.85 -13.34 1.80
CA VAL A 19 -6.29 -12.05 1.26
C VAL A 19 -7.76 -11.84 1.60
N ALA A 20 -8.10 -10.80 2.35
CA ALA A 20 -9.47 -10.61 2.85
C ALA A 20 -10.40 -9.95 1.83
N VAL A 21 -9.93 -8.92 1.13
CA VAL A 21 -10.68 -8.23 0.07
C VAL A 21 -9.83 -8.16 -1.19
N VAL A 22 -10.38 -8.63 -2.32
CA VAL A 22 -9.72 -8.57 -3.62
C VAL A 22 -10.60 -7.79 -4.60
N ILE A 23 -10.03 -6.74 -5.19
CA ILE A 23 -10.64 -5.95 -6.24
C ILE A 23 -9.76 -6.10 -7.48
N ILE A 24 -10.34 -6.59 -8.58
CA ILE A 24 -9.59 -6.83 -9.83
C ILE A 24 -10.29 -6.11 -10.97
N ASN A 25 -9.54 -5.35 -11.78
CA ASN A 25 -10.01 -4.75 -13.03
C ASN A 25 -11.39 -4.10 -12.94
N SER A 26 -11.59 -3.30 -11.88
CA SER A 26 -12.93 -2.80 -11.53
C SER A 26 -13.15 -1.38 -12.05
N SER A 27 -14.31 -1.13 -12.68
CA SER A 27 -14.77 0.25 -13.01
C SER A 27 -15.47 0.92 -11.84
N GLN A 28 -15.41 0.30 -10.66
CA GLN A 28 -16.26 0.64 -9.53
C GLN A 28 -15.63 1.72 -8.66
N SER A 29 -16.50 2.46 -7.97
CA SER A 29 -16.10 3.17 -6.77
C SER A 29 -16.34 2.24 -5.59
N THR A 30 -15.26 1.80 -4.95
CA THR A 30 -15.32 0.90 -3.81
C THR A 30 -15.00 1.65 -2.52
N THR A 31 -15.86 1.50 -1.52
CA THR A 31 -15.63 2.00 -0.16
C THR A 31 -15.45 0.82 0.79
N VAL A 32 -14.34 0.78 1.53
CA VAL A 32 -14.10 -0.20 2.58
C VAL A 32 -14.05 0.56 3.91
N THR A 33 -15.02 0.33 4.79
CA THR A 33 -15.12 1.11 6.03
C THR A 33 -15.57 0.36 7.26
N ALA A 34 -15.02 0.73 8.43
CA ALA A 34 -15.41 0.17 9.72
C ALA A 34 -15.25 -1.36 9.79
N ASN A 35 -14.33 -1.94 9.03
CA ASN A 35 -13.99 -3.36 9.10
C ASN A 35 -12.78 -3.57 10.02
N THR A 36 -12.69 -4.79 10.56
CA THR A 36 -11.48 -5.28 11.25
C THR A 36 -10.84 -6.39 10.42
N PHE A 37 -9.53 -6.30 10.21
CA PHE A 37 -8.72 -7.29 9.53
C PHE A 37 -7.71 -7.85 10.52
N ASP A 38 -7.93 -9.09 10.96
CA ASP A 38 -6.97 -9.81 11.81
C ASP A 38 -6.32 -10.90 10.95
N ILE A 39 -5.12 -10.59 10.47
CA ILE A 39 -4.36 -11.45 9.57
C ILE A 39 -3.10 -11.88 10.30
N ASP A 40 -3.02 -13.18 10.55
CA ASP A 40 -1.86 -13.83 11.13
C ASP A 40 -1.36 -14.84 10.09
N GLU A 41 -0.16 -14.61 9.57
CA GLU A 41 0.43 -15.51 8.58
C GLU A 41 0.95 -16.77 9.29
N ALA A 42 0.07 -17.76 9.46
CA ALA A 42 0.42 -19.04 10.08
C ALA A 42 0.64 -20.18 9.06
N ALA A 43 0.52 -19.93 7.75
CA ALA A 43 0.47 -20.97 6.72
C ALA A 43 1.63 -20.88 5.71
N PRO A 44 2.54 -21.87 5.64
CA PRO A 44 3.77 -21.83 4.83
C PRO A 44 3.56 -22.08 3.32
N VAL A 45 2.39 -21.75 2.76
CA VAL A 45 1.97 -22.27 1.44
C VAL A 45 1.83 -21.19 0.35
N ILE A 46 1.87 -19.90 0.67
CA ILE A 46 1.66 -18.83 -0.32
C ILE A 46 2.74 -17.78 -0.21
N ASP A 47 3.14 -17.20 -1.34
CA ASP A 47 4.23 -16.24 -1.43
C ASP A 47 3.86 -14.82 -0.94
N TYR A 48 2.59 -14.54 -0.60
CA TYR A 48 2.06 -13.19 -0.30
C TYR A 48 0.73 -13.20 0.46
N ALA A 49 0.53 -12.25 1.37
CA ALA A 49 -0.73 -12.01 2.08
C ALA A 49 -1.09 -10.51 2.17
N ALA A 50 -2.38 -10.19 2.26
CA ALA A 50 -2.83 -8.80 2.44
C ALA A 50 -4.24 -8.62 3.01
N GLY A 51 -4.49 -7.50 3.69
CA GLY A 51 -5.85 -7.09 4.07
C GLY A 51 -6.72 -6.80 2.86
N ILE A 52 -6.26 -5.86 2.05
CA ILE A 52 -6.97 -5.42 0.85
C ILE A 52 -5.99 -5.44 -0.32
N VAL A 53 -6.38 -6.09 -1.42
CA VAL A 53 -5.66 -6.06 -2.69
C VAL A 53 -6.53 -5.41 -3.74
N LEU A 54 -6.04 -4.34 -4.35
CA LEU A 54 -6.54 -3.85 -5.63
C LEU A 54 -5.47 -4.10 -6.70
N SER A 55 -5.83 -4.91 -7.69
CA SER A 55 -4.95 -5.23 -8.81
C SER A 55 -5.62 -4.89 -10.13
N VAL A 56 -4.91 -4.12 -10.94
CA VAL A 56 -5.41 -3.60 -12.22
C VAL A 56 -4.47 -4.06 -13.33
N THR A 57 -4.98 -4.58 -14.44
CA THR A 57 -4.19 -5.10 -15.56
C THR A 57 -4.61 -4.55 -16.93
N LYS A 58 -3.65 -4.39 -17.85
CA LYS A 58 -3.80 -3.81 -19.20
C LYS A 58 -5.06 -4.16 -19.97
N ALA A 59 -5.39 -5.45 -19.99
CA ALA A 59 -6.24 -6.02 -21.03
C ALA A 59 -7.71 -5.71 -20.78
N ASP A 60 -8.08 -5.55 -19.51
CA ASP A 60 -9.48 -5.60 -19.08
C ASP A 60 -9.84 -4.47 -18.09
N ALA A 61 -8.87 -3.65 -17.68
CA ALA A 61 -9.07 -2.59 -16.70
C ALA A 61 -9.87 -1.39 -17.27
N PRO A 62 -10.97 -0.99 -16.61
CA PRO A 62 -11.71 0.21 -16.99
C PRO A 62 -10.92 1.49 -16.68
N PRO A 63 -11.26 2.62 -17.34
CA PRO A 63 -10.44 3.84 -17.34
C PRO A 63 -10.31 4.53 -15.97
N ASN A 64 -11.26 4.30 -15.06
CA ASN A 64 -11.26 4.90 -13.72
C ASN A 64 -11.60 3.84 -12.69
N THR A 65 -10.74 3.69 -11.68
CA THR A 65 -11.01 2.90 -10.48
C THR A 65 -10.87 3.82 -9.27
N ARG A 66 -11.82 3.76 -8.33
CA ARG A 66 -11.70 4.53 -7.08
C ARG A 66 -11.80 3.60 -5.89
N LEU A 67 -10.86 3.73 -4.97
CA LEU A 67 -10.82 2.96 -3.73
C LEU A 67 -10.68 3.92 -2.54
N VAL A 68 -11.67 3.89 -1.66
CA VAL A 68 -11.64 4.62 -0.38
C VAL A 68 -11.61 3.62 0.75
N ILE A 69 -10.59 3.68 1.59
CA ILE A 69 -10.41 2.81 2.75
C ILE A 69 -10.37 3.70 3.98
N HIS A 70 -11.41 3.65 4.81
CA HIS A 70 -11.48 4.53 5.96
C HIS A 70 -12.12 3.94 7.22
N ASN A 71 -11.64 4.37 8.39
CA ASN A 71 -12.13 3.89 9.68
C ASN A 71 -11.99 2.38 9.88
N ASN A 72 -11.03 1.71 9.22
CA ASN A 72 -10.77 0.29 9.42
C ASN A 72 -9.66 0.08 10.47
N LYS A 73 -9.61 -1.13 11.02
CA LYS A 73 -8.55 -1.59 11.89
C LYS A 73 -7.83 -2.78 11.26
N PHE A 74 -6.52 -2.67 11.10
CA PHE A 74 -5.65 -3.71 10.57
C PHE A 74 -4.75 -4.21 11.70
N ASN A 75 -4.89 -5.47 12.08
CA ASN A 75 -4.04 -6.16 13.06
C ASN A 75 -3.30 -7.26 12.32
N LEU A 76 -2.06 -6.96 11.96
CA LEU A 76 -1.23 -7.85 11.15
C LEU A 76 -0.05 -8.30 11.98
N SER A 77 0.11 -9.61 12.06
CA SER A 77 1.32 -10.25 12.58
C SER A 77 1.85 -11.21 11.53
N ASP A 78 3.16 -11.14 11.33
CA ASP A 78 3.86 -12.05 10.43
C ASP A 78 4.76 -12.97 11.26
N SER A 79 4.74 -14.25 10.94
CA SER A 79 5.61 -15.27 11.54
C SER A 79 6.62 -15.85 10.55
N ALA A 80 6.56 -15.43 9.28
CA ALA A 80 7.36 -15.90 8.16
C ALA A 80 8.20 -14.77 7.54
N ASP A 81 9.11 -15.12 6.63
CA ASP A 81 9.93 -14.15 5.88
C ASP A 81 9.18 -13.58 4.64
N LEU A 82 7.85 -13.66 4.62
CA LEU A 82 7.05 -13.37 3.43
C LEU A 82 6.43 -11.97 3.47
N PRO A 83 6.11 -11.37 2.32
CA PRO A 83 5.54 -10.04 2.28
C PRO A 83 4.06 -10.08 2.68
N LEU A 84 3.69 -9.26 3.67
CA LEU A 84 2.32 -9.11 4.14
C LEU A 84 1.92 -7.61 4.16
N ASP A 85 0.85 -7.21 3.49
CA ASP A 85 0.45 -5.80 3.46
C ASP A 85 -0.93 -5.53 4.08
N ALA A 86 -1.02 -4.46 4.87
CA ALA A 86 -2.21 -3.66 5.11
C ALA A 86 -3.17 -3.61 3.92
N ILE A 87 -2.69 -2.83 2.96
CA ILE A 87 -3.37 -2.41 1.76
C ILE A 87 -2.32 -2.48 0.67
N SER A 88 -2.61 -3.25 -0.36
CA SER A 88 -1.77 -3.40 -1.54
C SER A 88 -2.55 -2.98 -2.76
N VAL A 89 -2.01 -1.99 -3.45
CA VAL A 89 -2.60 -1.48 -4.68
C VAL A 89 -1.50 -1.49 -5.73
N ALA A 90 -1.75 -2.17 -6.84
CA ALA A 90 -0.79 -2.27 -7.92
C ALA A 90 -1.48 -2.27 -9.29
N VAL A 91 -0.90 -1.51 -10.22
CA VAL A 91 -1.25 -1.56 -11.64
C VAL A 91 -0.16 -2.34 -12.38
N PHE A 92 -0.51 -3.48 -12.97
CA PHE A 92 0.41 -4.35 -13.70
C PHE A 92 0.21 -4.21 -15.20
N ASP A 93 1.30 -3.94 -15.94
CA ASP A 93 1.38 -3.88 -17.40
C ASP A 93 0.35 -2.91 -18.05
N GLY A 94 0.74 -1.77 -18.63
CA GLY A 94 -0.19 -1.00 -19.49
C GLY A 94 -0.03 0.53 -19.50
N PRO A 95 -0.69 1.24 -20.45
CA PRO A 95 -0.76 2.70 -20.42
C PRO A 95 -1.60 3.18 -19.23
N TYR A 96 -1.28 4.38 -18.72
CA TYR A 96 -1.89 5.03 -17.56
C TYR A 96 -3.36 4.69 -17.34
N GLN A 97 -3.65 4.08 -16.18
CA GLN A 97 -5.00 3.93 -15.66
C GLN A 97 -5.11 4.82 -14.43
N THR A 98 -6.16 5.63 -14.35
CA THR A 98 -6.37 6.49 -13.18
C THR A 98 -7.01 5.66 -12.07
N VAL A 99 -6.17 5.14 -11.18
CA VAL A 99 -6.60 4.63 -9.87
C VAL A 99 -6.56 5.79 -8.89
N SER A 100 -7.68 6.15 -8.28
CA SER A 100 -7.69 7.11 -7.17
C SER A 100 -7.80 6.35 -5.86
N LEU A 101 -6.81 6.52 -4.99
CA LEU A 101 -6.74 5.86 -3.69
C LEU A 101 -6.85 6.90 -2.56
N ALA A 102 -7.74 6.66 -1.60
CA ALA A 102 -7.80 7.41 -0.35
C ALA A 102 -7.81 6.48 0.85
N VAL A 103 -6.77 6.54 1.68
CA VAL A 103 -6.60 5.76 2.91
C VAL A 103 -6.63 6.72 4.10
N THR A 104 -7.74 6.74 4.85
CA THR A 104 -7.95 7.75 5.89
C THR A 104 -8.51 7.22 7.21
N ASN A 105 -8.07 7.78 8.34
CA ASN A 105 -8.60 7.44 9.66
C ASN A 105 -8.57 5.93 10.00
N ASN A 106 -7.62 5.18 9.45
CA ASN A 106 -7.44 3.77 9.78
C ASN A 106 -6.46 3.63 10.95
N THR A 107 -6.55 2.50 11.66
CA THR A 107 -5.56 2.08 12.64
C THR A 107 -4.81 0.87 12.12
N PHE A 108 -3.50 0.98 12.01
CA PHE A 108 -2.58 -0.08 11.60
C PHE A 108 -1.78 -0.53 12.82
N ASN A 109 -1.95 -1.78 13.22
CA ASN A 109 -1.13 -2.46 14.22
C ASN A 109 -0.33 -3.53 13.49
N LEU A 110 0.92 -3.21 13.18
CA LEU A 110 1.79 -4.04 12.32
C LEU A 110 2.90 -4.64 13.18
N PHE A 111 3.08 -5.95 13.12
CA PHE A 111 4.07 -6.66 13.93
C PHE A 111 4.80 -7.70 13.08
N GLY A 112 5.69 -7.25 12.20
CA GLY A 112 6.47 -8.14 11.35
C GLY A 112 7.40 -7.38 10.41
N GLU A 113 8.65 -7.83 10.27
CA GLU A 113 9.70 -7.14 9.51
C GLU A 113 9.36 -6.90 8.05
N ASN A 114 8.50 -7.75 7.50
CA ASN A 114 8.08 -7.72 6.12
C ASN A 114 6.68 -7.13 5.91
N ILE A 115 6.15 -6.39 6.88
CA ILE A 115 4.81 -5.82 6.80
C ILE A 115 4.83 -4.36 6.34
N ALA A 116 4.03 -4.01 5.34
CA ALA A 116 3.74 -2.61 5.02
C ALA A 116 2.30 -2.23 5.39
N GLY A 117 2.09 -0.99 5.84
CA GLY A 117 0.73 -0.48 6.10
C GLY A 117 -0.02 -0.16 4.81
N VAL A 118 0.63 0.58 3.91
CA VAL A 118 0.14 0.85 2.56
C VAL A 118 1.28 0.62 1.57
N TRP A 119 1.04 -0.22 0.58
CA TRP A 119 1.96 -0.47 -0.52
C TRP A 119 1.28 -0.12 -1.85
N GLY A 120 1.74 0.94 -2.50
CA GLY A 120 1.21 1.46 -3.75
C GLY A 120 2.24 1.39 -4.87
N VAL A 121 1.89 0.73 -5.98
CA VAL A 121 2.76 0.58 -7.16
C VAL A 121 2.05 1.05 -8.43
N ASP A 122 2.70 1.92 -9.19
CA ASP A 122 2.24 2.42 -10.49
C ASP A 122 0.84 3.08 -10.44
N ILE A 123 0.58 3.87 -9.39
CA ILE A 123 -0.70 4.57 -9.16
C ILE A 123 -0.45 6.07 -9.00
N ASP A 124 -1.25 6.88 -9.70
CA ASP A 124 -1.36 8.32 -9.47
C ASP A 124 -2.40 8.67 -8.39
N ASN A 125 -2.42 9.91 -7.92
CA ASN A 125 -3.54 10.46 -7.13
C ASN A 125 -3.86 9.67 -5.85
N GLY A 126 -2.82 9.24 -5.13
CA GLY A 126 -2.93 8.55 -3.85
C GLY A 126 -2.94 9.50 -2.65
N ALA A 127 -3.80 9.27 -1.68
CA ALA A 127 -3.82 10.00 -0.43
C ALA A 127 -3.80 9.06 0.78
N VAL A 128 -2.83 9.24 1.68
CA VAL A 128 -2.73 8.52 2.95
C VAL A 128 -2.67 9.52 4.09
N SER A 129 -3.80 9.70 4.80
CA SER A 129 -3.88 10.76 5.81
C SER A 129 -4.66 10.41 7.07
N ALA A 130 -4.29 11.06 8.17
CA ALA A 130 -4.97 10.91 9.47
C ALA A 130 -5.04 9.45 9.97
N ASN A 131 -4.13 8.58 9.54
CA ASN A 131 -4.05 7.21 10.05
C ASN A 131 -3.18 7.13 11.30
N LEU A 132 -3.41 6.11 12.12
CA LEU A 132 -2.57 5.75 13.25
C LEU A 132 -1.77 4.50 12.92
N PHE A 133 -0.45 4.58 12.97
CA PHE A 133 0.47 3.45 12.79
C PHE A 133 1.14 3.08 14.12
N ASN A 134 1.11 1.80 14.47
CA ASN A 134 1.75 1.25 15.65
C ASN A 134 2.55 -0.01 15.30
N GLY A 135 3.61 -0.29 16.07
CA GLY A 135 4.37 -1.54 16.00
C GLY A 135 5.64 -1.41 15.17
N PHE A 136 5.94 -2.39 14.33
CA PHE A 136 7.14 -2.43 13.51
C PHE A 136 6.87 -3.14 12.18
N GLY A 137 7.63 -2.75 11.15
CA GLY A 137 7.64 -3.46 9.87
C GLY A 137 8.53 -2.84 8.82
N TRP A 138 8.21 -3.09 7.55
CA TRP A 138 8.99 -2.57 6.42
C TRP A 138 8.93 -1.04 6.36
N SER A 139 7.71 -0.52 6.17
CA SER A 139 7.37 0.89 6.10
C SER A 139 5.90 1.08 6.49
N ALA A 140 5.52 2.25 6.99
CA ALA A 140 4.10 2.57 7.18
C ALA A 140 3.42 2.82 5.83
N VAL A 141 4.11 3.54 4.94
CA VAL A 141 3.66 3.82 3.57
C VAL A 141 4.83 3.64 2.60
N THR A 142 4.63 2.87 1.55
CA THR A 142 5.55 2.72 0.42
C THR A 142 4.83 3.07 -0.88
N VAL A 143 5.43 3.94 -1.68
CA VAL A 143 4.92 4.37 -2.99
C VAL A 143 6.03 4.20 -4.04
N LEU A 144 5.73 3.51 -5.12
CA LEU A 144 6.72 3.07 -6.11
C LEU A 144 6.21 3.22 -7.53
N ALA A 145 7.14 3.55 -8.44
CA ALA A 145 6.96 3.41 -9.88
C ALA A 145 7.89 2.31 -10.39
N GLU A 146 7.36 1.32 -11.12
CA GLU A 146 8.08 0.09 -11.47
C GLU A 146 8.08 -0.20 -12.98
N ASN A 147 6.97 0.07 -13.67
CA ASN A 147 6.82 -0.31 -15.08
C ASN A 147 7.29 0.77 -16.07
N LEU A 148 8.38 1.48 -15.75
CA LEU A 148 8.89 2.65 -16.49
C LEU A 148 7.85 3.77 -16.66
N LEU A 149 6.88 3.82 -15.75
CA LEU A 149 5.85 4.85 -15.68
C LEU A 149 6.22 5.83 -14.59
N THR A 150 6.11 7.12 -14.88
CA THR A 150 6.21 8.14 -13.86
C THR A 150 4.87 8.26 -13.14
N ILE A 151 4.83 8.16 -11.82
CA ILE A 151 3.58 8.41 -11.07
C ILE A 151 3.64 9.73 -10.33
N SER A 152 2.48 10.26 -9.97
CA SER A 152 2.37 11.61 -9.43
C SER A 152 1.18 11.81 -8.49
N ASP A 153 1.18 12.99 -7.85
CA ASP A 153 0.05 13.52 -7.06
C ASP A 153 -0.26 12.72 -5.80
N TRP A 154 0.77 12.28 -5.08
CA TRP A 154 0.63 11.63 -3.78
C TRP A 154 0.63 12.63 -2.63
N THR A 155 -0.29 12.44 -1.67
CA THR A 155 -0.32 13.22 -0.42
C THR A 155 -0.29 12.29 0.78
N ILE A 156 0.76 12.41 1.61
CA ILE A 156 0.95 11.62 2.83
C ILE A 156 1.08 12.59 4.01
N THR A 157 0.02 12.76 4.78
CA THR A 157 -0.05 13.87 5.76
C THR A 157 -0.85 13.53 7.02
N ALA A 158 -0.52 14.19 8.13
CA ALA A 158 -1.24 14.08 9.40
C ALA A 158 -1.36 12.64 9.95
N ASN A 159 -0.46 11.73 9.54
CA ASN A 159 -0.40 10.39 10.13
C ASN A 159 0.29 10.44 11.50
N LYS A 160 -0.18 9.61 12.43
CA LYS A 160 0.26 9.58 13.83
C LYS A 160 0.88 8.23 14.18
N GLY A 161 1.63 8.20 15.28
CA GLY A 161 2.24 6.99 15.83
C GLY A 161 3.57 6.58 15.17
N LEU A 162 3.97 7.26 14.08
CA LEU A 162 5.20 6.97 13.34
C LEU A 162 6.48 7.12 14.18
N LEU A 163 6.52 8.05 15.15
CA LEU A 163 7.63 8.14 16.11
C LEU A 163 7.88 6.86 16.92
N ASN A 164 6.84 6.07 17.15
CA ASN A 164 6.90 4.80 17.89
C ASN A 164 6.78 3.59 16.95
N PHE A 165 6.76 3.82 15.64
CA PHE A 165 6.77 2.77 14.63
C PHE A 165 8.22 2.49 14.24
N THR A 166 8.65 1.24 14.37
CA THR A 166 10.01 0.86 13.97
C THR A 166 9.98 0.37 12.52
N ALA A 167 10.30 1.25 11.58
CA ALA A 167 10.45 0.90 10.17
C ALA A 167 11.85 0.33 9.86
N ASN A 168 11.92 -0.74 9.09
CA ASN A 168 13.17 -1.34 8.60
C ASN A 168 13.84 -0.51 7.50
N LYS A 169 13.05 0.28 6.75
CA LYS A 169 13.53 1.17 5.69
C LYS A 169 13.38 2.63 6.07
N ALA A 170 12.15 3.09 6.11
CA ALA A 170 11.72 4.42 6.53
C ALA A 170 10.24 4.34 6.86
N ASP A 171 9.74 5.26 7.69
CA ASP A 171 8.30 5.33 7.96
C ASP A 171 7.53 5.54 6.64
N ILE A 172 8.09 6.39 5.77
CA ILE A 172 7.62 6.60 4.40
C ILE A 172 8.74 6.34 3.41
N GLU A 173 8.49 5.44 2.46
CA GLU A 173 9.37 5.13 1.35
C GLU A 173 8.76 5.62 0.03
N ILE A 174 9.52 6.43 -0.70
CA ILE A 174 9.16 6.96 -2.02
C ILE A 174 10.23 6.49 -3.01
N GLY A 175 9.79 5.71 -3.99
CA GLY A 175 10.64 5.13 -5.03
C GLY A 175 11.11 6.11 -6.09
N TYR A 176 11.79 5.57 -7.09
CA TYR A 176 12.13 6.31 -8.30
C TYR A 176 10.87 6.63 -9.12
N ASP A 177 10.95 7.69 -9.91
CA ASP A 177 9.91 8.21 -10.80
C ASP A 177 8.54 8.50 -10.15
N VAL A 178 8.54 8.85 -8.87
CA VAL A 178 7.36 9.32 -8.10
C VAL A 178 7.46 10.83 -7.90
N LEU A 179 6.73 11.60 -8.71
CA LEU A 179 6.77 13.06 -8.73
C LEU A 179 5.67 13.69 -7.87
N GLN A 180 5.85 14.97 -7.50
CA GLN A 180 4.80 15.78 -6.88
C GLN A 180 4.20 15.19 -5.59
N THR A 181 5.01 14.41 -4.86
CA THR A 181 4.60 13.86 -3.57
C THR A 181 4.72 14.92 -2.48
N ILE A 182 3.63 15.15 -1.75
CA ILE A 182 3.60 15.99 -0.55
C ILE A 182 3.67 15.07 0.66
N VAL A 183 4.72 15.23 1.46
CA VAL A 183 4.83 14.58 2.78
C VAL A 183 4.84 15.65 3.87
N GLY A 184 3.94 15.48 4.84
CA GLY A 184 3.85 16.33 6.02
C GLY A 184 2.66 17.28 6.07
N PRO A 185 2.45 17.98 7.21
CA PRO A 185 3.25 17.88 8.44
C PRO A 185 2.99 16.58 9.21
N GLN A 186 4.05 15.90 9.63
CA GLN A 186 4.06 14.74 10.54
C GLN A 186 5.49 14.38 10.96
N ASN A 187 5.66 13.70 12.08
CA ASN A 187 6.97 13.22 12.55
C ASN A 187 7.22 11.82 12.01
N ALA A 188 8.02 11.73 10.94
CA ALA A 188 8.30 10.50 10.22
C ALA A 188 9.67 10.57 9.55
N THR A 189 10.39 9.45 9.53
CA THR A 189 11.53 9.25 8.62
C THR A 189 11.03 9.07 7.20
N VAL A 190 11.66 9.76 6.24
CA VAL A 190 11.29 9.69 4.83
C VAL A 190 12.52 9.30 4.01
N SER A 191 12.40 8.24 3.23
CA SER A 191 13.38 7.87 2.20
C SER A 191 12.80 8.24 0.83
N ASP A 192 13.38 9.24 0.18
CA ASP A 192 13.08 9.59 -1.22
C ASP A 192 14.28 9.16 -2.07
N LEU A 193 14.08 8.17 -2.94
CA LEU A 193 15.14 7.61 -3.77
C LEU A 193 15.51 8.50 -4.98
N GLY A 194 14.92 9.69 -5.11
CA GLY A 194 15.54 10.79 -5.85
C GLY A 194 14.72 11.38 -6.99
N THR A 195 13.42 11.64 -6.80
CA THR A 195 12.56 12.15 -7.89
C THR A 195 11.77 13.44 -7.67
N GLY A 196 11.96 14.15 -6.56
CA GLY A 196 11.47 15.54 -6.43
C GLY A 196 10.20 15.69 -5.61
N SER A 197 10.11 14.97 -4.50
CA SER A 197 9.08 15.21 -3.48
C SER A 197 9.17 16.66 -2.96
N SER A 198 8.03 17.32 -2.82
CA SER A 198 7.94 18.58 -2.07
C SER A 198 7.77 18.23 -0.59
N LEU A 199 8.89 18.03 0.10
CA LEU A 199 8.89 17.79 1.55
C LEU A 199 8.46 19.08 2.27
N LEU A 200 7.30 19.05 2.92
CA LEU A 200 6.85 20.10 3.82
C LEU A 200 7.00 19.61 5.26
N SER A 201 8.12 19.92 5.90
CA SER A 201 8.23 19.72 7.35
C SER A 201 8.79 20.96 8.03
N VAL A 202 8.01 21.58 8.92
CA VAL A 202 8.40 21.75 10.33
C VAL A 202 7.19 22.21 11.18
N GLU A 203 6.88 21.47 12.25
CA GLU A 203 6.70 22.15 13.53
C GLU A 203 8.09 22.54 14.05
N PRO A 204 8.29 23.74 14.63
CA PRO A 204 9.61 24.16 15.08
C PRO A 204 10.11 23.27 16.23
N GLY A 205 11.09 22.39 15.98
CA GLY A 205 11.77 21.62 17.03
C GLY A 205 12.28 20.23 16.64
N ASP A 206 11.74 19.61 15.59
CA ASP A 206 12.07 18.23 15.23
C ASP A 206 13.10 18.13 14.10
N SER A 207 14.17 17.36 14.33
CA SER A 207 15.23 17.10 13.35
C SER A 207 14.84 15.94 12.43
N ASN A 208 14.62 16.22 11.15
CA ASN A 208 14.48 15.19 10.12
C ASN A 208 15.86 14.74 9.63
N THR A 209 16.14 13.45 9.73
CA THR A 209 17.25 12.81 8.99
C THR A 209 16.71 12.21 7.70
N MET A 210 16.98 12.89 6.58
CA MET A 210 16.84 12.31 5.25
C MET A 210 17.97 11.30 5.06
N GLN A 211 17.65 10.04 4.82
CA GLN A 211 18.62 8.99 4.56
C GLN A 211 18.65 8.72 3.05
N THR A 212 19.72 9.14 2.37
CA THR A 212 19.84 9.07 0.90
C THR A 212 20.65 7.86 0.41
N ASP A 213 20.84 6.82 1.22
CA ASP A 213 21.70 5.70 0.82
C ASP A 213 21.24 4.36 1.41
N LEU A 214 20.65 3.51 0.56
CA LEU A 214 20.27 2.13 0.88
C LEU A 214 20.63 1.23 -0.31
N GLY A 215 21.92 0.89 -0.42
CA GLY A 215 22.46 0.04 -1.49
C GLY A 215 21.93 -1.41 -1.53
N ASN A 216 22.06 -2.02 -2.72
CA ASN A 216 22.00 -3.43 -3.20
C ASN A 216 21.19 -4.54 -2.47
N LYS A 217 20.94 -4.49 -1.16
CA LYS A 217 20.04 -5.44 -0.46
C LYS A 217 18.55 -5.10 -0.70
N THR A 218 18.27 -3.86 -1.05
CA THR A 218 16.93 -3.29 -1.28
C THR A 218 16.31 -3.84 -2.57
N GLU A 219 17.07 -3.89 -3.67
CA GLU A 219 16.55 -4.34 -4.98
C GLU A 219 16.14 -5.83 -5.00
N LYS A 220 16.85 -6.70 -4.27
CA LYS A 220 16.54 -8.14 -4.28
C LYS A 220 15.25 -8.45 -3.52
N SER A 221 15.14 -7.95 -2.28
CA SER A 221 13.93 -8.14 -1.46
C SER A 221 12.70 -7.50 -2.11
N PHE A 222 12.88 -6.36 -2.77
CA PHE A 222 11.88 -5.70 -3.60
C PHE A 222 11.40 -6.53 -4.80
N ALA A 223 12.33 -7.02 -5.64
CA ALA A 223 11.98 -7.84 -6.79
C ALA A 223 11.34 -9.18 -6.38
N ASP A 224 11.63 -9.68 -5.18
CA ASP A 224 10.98 -10.84 -4.60
C ASP A 224 9.52 -10.51 -4.19
N ARG A 225 9.27 -9.35 -3.57
CA ARG A 225 7.90 -8.87 -3.25
C ARG A 225 7.03 -8.70 -4.49
N GLN A 226 7.54 -8.00 -5.51
CA GLN A 226 6.79 -7.76 -6.74
C GLN A 226 6.42 -9.08 -7.43
N ARG A 227 7.37 -10.02 -7.52
CA ARG A 227 7.13 -11.37 -8.07
C ARG A 227 6.12 -12.14 -7.25
N ALA A 228 6.11 -11.97 -5.93
CA ALA A 228 5.14 -12.59 -5.06
C ALA A 228 3.71 -12.04 -5.29
N VAL A 229 3.54 -10.71 -5.40
CA VAL A 229 2.22 -10.11 -5.68
C VAL A 229 1.74 -10.45 -7.10
N ALA A 230 2.60 -10.29 -8.11
CA ALA A 230 2.27 -10.64 -9.49
C ALA A 230 2.01 -12.14 -9.66
N GLY A 231 2.79 -13.00 -9.00
CA GLY A 231 2.60 -14.44 -8.96
C GLY A 231 1.30 -14.84 -8.28
N SER A 232 0.96 -14.19 -7.16
CA SER A 232 -0.31 -14.40 -6.44
C SER A 232 -1.50 -13.93 -7.25
N HIS A 233 -1.38 -12.78 -7.93
CA HIS A 233 -2.37 -12.31 -8.88
C HIS A 233 -2.57 -13.30 -10.03
N ALA A 234 -1.49 -13.79 -10.66
CA ALA A 234 -1.58 -14.78 -11.73
C ALA A 234 -2.23 -16.10 -11.27
N LYS A 235 -1.87 -16.60 -10.07
CA LYS A 235 -2.48 -17.78 -9.45
C LYS A 235 -3.97 -17.56 -9.17
N LEU A 236 -4.34 -16.40 -8.63
CA LEU A 236 -5.73 -16.02 -8.38
C LEU A 236 -6.54 -15.94 -9.67
N MET A 237 -6.00 -15.29 -10.71
CA MET A 237 -6.64 -15.21 -12.02
C MET A 237 -6.79 -16.59 -12.67
N GLN A 238 -5.84 -17.50 -12.48
CA GLN A 238 -5.99 -18.90 -12.92
C GLN A 238 -7.08 -19.64 -12.14
N PHE A 239 -7.19 -19.42 -10.83
CA PHE A 239 -8.25 -20.01 -10.00
C PHE A 239 -9.64 -19.51 -10.43
N LEU A 240 -9.79 -18.21 -10.64
CA LEU A 240 -11.04 -17.59 -11.10
C LEU A 240 -11.44 -18.02 -12.51
N LYS A 241 -10.49 -18.38 -13.38
CA LYS A 241 -10.79 -18.93 -14.72
C LYS A 241 -11.28 -20.38 -14.69
N ARG A 242 -11.04 -21.11 -13.59
CA ARG A 242 -11.38 -22.54 -13.46
C ARG A 242 -12.73 -22.79 -12.78
N ASN A 243 -13.31 -21.78 -12.15
CA ASN A 243 -14.58 -21.84 -11.40
C ASN A 243 -15.58 -20.83 -11.96
#